data_AF-I3VYG8-F1
#
_entry.id   AF-I3VYG8-F1
#
_cell.length_a   1.000
_cell.length_b   1.000
_cell.length_c   1.000
_cell.angle_alpha   90.00
_cell.angle_beta   90.00
_cell.angle_gamma   90.00
#
_symmetry.space_group_name_H-M   'P 1'
#
loop_
_entity.id
_entity.type
_entity.pdbx_description
1 polymer ?
#
loop_
_entity_poly.entity_id
_entity_poly.type
_entity_poly.pdbx_seq_one_letter_code
_entity_poly.pdbx_strand_id
1 'polypeptide(L)' 'MFSISVKQRKIFYTMLSLVWIATAVYSMVNDTFAHGLEILLFGAFFIAGIALIQAYMIRMLKLYDKNLKNEIKKKNKKRR' A
#
# COMPACT_ATOMS: atom_id res chain seq x y z
N MET A 1 -4.19 9.65 -14.92
CA MET A 1 -3.41 8.51 -15.47
C MET A 1 -2.57 7.77 -14.41
N PHE A 2 -2.83 7.96 -13.11
CA PHE A 2 -2.12 7.29 -12.02
C PHE A 2 -2.98 6.18 -11.40
N SER A 3 -2.87 4.96 -11.92
CA SER A 3 -3.52 3.80 -11.33
C SER A 3 -2.47 2.70 -11.17
N ILE A 4 -1.88 2.61 -9.98
CA ILE A 4 -1.13 1.40 -9.58
C ILE A 4 -2.11 0.24 -9.69
N SER A 5 -1.77 -0.75 -10.52
CA SER A 5 -2.63 -1.90 -10.76
C SER A 5 -2.87 -2.66 -9.46
N VAL A 6 -4.11 -3.11 -9.24
CA VAL A 6 -4.48 -3.95 -8.08
C VAL A 6 -3.58 -5.19 -8.01
N LYS A 7 -3.19 -5.74 -9.17
CA LYS A 7 -2.27 -6.88 -9.26
C LYS A 7 -0.88 -6.54 -8.70
N GLN A 8 -0.31 -5.40 -9.10
CA GLN A 8 1.00 -4.94 -8.61
C GLN A 8 0.99 -4.72 -7.09
N ARG A 9 -0.10 -4.12 -6.57
CA ARG A 9 -0.25 -3.91 -5.13
C ARG A 9 -0.35 -5.24 -4.35
N LYS A 10 -1.08 -6.22 -4.88
CA LYS A 10 -1.14 -7.57 -4.28
C LYS A 10 0.24 -8.22 -4.24
N ILE A 11 0.98 -8.20 -5.36
CA ILE A 11 2.33 -8.76 -5.44
C ILE A 11 3.25 -8.10 -4.42
N PHE A 12 3.22 -6.76 -4.33
CA PHE A 12 4.00 -6.01 -3.34
C PHE A 12 3.70 -6.47 -1.91
N TYR A 13 2.43 -6.56 -1.51
CA TYR A 13 2.08 -7.02 -0.16
C TYR A 13 2.45 -8.48 0.07
N THR A 14 2.29 -9.35 -0.93
CA THR A 14 2.72 -10.75 -0.80
C THR A 14 4.22 -10.86 -0.55
N MET A 15 5.04 -10.13 -1.31
CA MET A 15 6.49 -10.13 -1.12
C MET A 15 6.87 -9.54 0.23
N LEU A 16 6.25 -8.42 0.63
CA LEU A 16 6.51 -7.78 1.90
C LEU A 16 6.14 -8.69 3.08
N SER A 17 4.97 -9.34 3.03
CA SER A 17 4.56 -10.32 4.05
C SER A 17 5.51 -11.50 4.12
N LEU A 18 6.01 -11.99 2.98
CA LEU A 18 6.92 -13.13 2.94
C LEU A 18 8.23 -12.83 3.67
N VAL A 19 8.78 -11.63 3.52
CA VAL A 19 9.97 -11.18 4.27
C VAL A 19 9.71 -11.20 5.77
N TRP A 20 8.62 -10.59 6.24
CA TRP A 20 8.29 -10.56 7.66
C TRP A 20 8.05 -11.95 8.25
N ILE A 21 7.35 -12.82 7.52
CA ILE A 21 7.11 -14.20 7.95
C ILE A 21 8.43 -14.98 8.01
N ALA A 22 9.29 -14.86 6.99
CA ALA A 22 10.58 -15.54 6.97
C ALA A 22 11.48 -15.10 8.13
N THR A 23 11.55 -13.79 8.40
CA THR A 23 12.31 -13.25 9.54
C THR A 23 11.74 -13.71 10.88
N ALA A 24 10.41 -13.68 11.05
CA ALA A 24 9.75 -14.14 12.26
C ALA A 24 10.03 -15.63 12.51
N VAL A 25 9.85 -16.48 11.50
CA VAL A 25 10.12 -17.93 11.60
C VAL A 25 11.60 -18.18 11.92
N TYR A 26 12.52 -17.48 11.26
CA TYR A 26 13.95 -17.60 11.55
C TYR A 26 14.27 -17.28 13.01
N SER A 27 13.71 -16.19 13.55
CA SER A 27 13.94 -15.79 14.93
C SER A 27 13.24 -16.70 15.95
N MET A 28 12.07 -17.26 15.62
CA MET A 28 11.40 -18.27 16.45
C MET A 28 12.26 -19.53 16.63
N VAL A 29 13.03 -19.91 15.59
CA VAL A 29 13.85 -21.12 15.60
C VAL A 29 15.24 -20.87 16.21
N ASN A 30 15.86 -19.72 15.92
CA ASN A 30 17.26 -19.46 16.31
C ASN A 30 17.42 -18.64 17.60
N ASP A 31 16.42 -17.84 18.00
CA ASP A 31 16.48 -17.01 19.20
C ASP A 31 15.49 -17.51 20.25
N THR A 32 14.26 -16.99 20.24
CA THR A 32 13.16 -17.43 21.10
C THR A 32 11.84 -17.27 20.37
N PHE A 33 10.89 -18.15 20.67
CA PHE A 33 9.55 -18.10 20.08
C PHE A 33 8.84 -16.76 20.33
N ALA A 34 9.00 -16.20 21.54
CA ALA A 34 8.43 -14.90 21.91
C ALA A 34 8.97 -13.77 21.02
N HIS A 35 10.27 -13.74 20.76
CA HIS A 35 10.88 -12.71 19.93
C HIS A 35 10.41 -12.79 18.46
N GLY A 36 10.31 -14.01 17.91
CA GLY A 36 9.74 -14.18 16.59
C GLY A 36 8.25 -13.79 16.51
N LEU A 37 7.48 -13.98 17.59
CA LEU A 37 6.08 -13.51 17.67
C LEU A 37 6.00 -11.98 17.70
N GLU A 38 6.88 -11.30 18.43
CA GLU A 38 6.99 -9.84 18.43
C GLU A 38 7.28 -9.31 17.01
N ILE A 39 8.22 -9.93 16.30
CA ILE A 39 8.56 -9.58 14.91
C ILE A 39 7.35 -9.76 13.99
N LEU A 40 6.58 -10.84 14.16
CA LEU A 40 5.40 -11.12 13.35
C LEU A 40 4.29 -10.07 13.59
N LEU A 41 4.04 -9.72 14.86
CA LEU A 41 3.09 -8.67 15.23
C LEU A 41 3.52 -7.32 14.70
N PHE A 42 4.80 -6.96 14.86
CA PHE A 42 5.36 -5.71 14.33
C PHE A 42 5.22 -5.65 12.80
N GLY A 43 5.59 -6.72 12.10
CA GLY A 43 5.44 -6.82 10.65
C GLY A 43 4.00 -6.64 10.18
N ALA A 44 3.04 -7.25 10.87
CA ALA A 44 1.62 -7.08 10.57
C ALA A 44 1.16 -5.62 10.74
N PHE A 45 1.52 -4.97 11.84
CA PHE A 45 1.23 -3.55 12.08
C PHE A 45 1.89 -2.63 11.05
N PHE A 46 3.15 -2.91 10.71
CA PHE A 46 3.89 -2.15 9.71
C PHE A 46 3.24 -2.24 8.32
N ILE A 47 2.86 -3.45 7.88
CA ILE A 47 2.15 -3.67 6.62
C ILE A 47 0.81 -2.93 6.61
N ALA A 48 0.06 -2.99 7.71
CA ALA A 48 -1.20 -2.26 7.85
C ALA A 48 -1.00 -0.75 7.73
N GLY A 49 0.03 -0.20 8.38
CA GLY A 49 0.41 1.21 8.27
C GLY A 49 0.70 1.64 6.83
N ILE A 50 1.51 0.87 6.10
CA ILE A 50 1.79 1.10 4.68
C ILE A 50 0.50 1.07 3.86
N ALA A 51 -0.39 0.11 4.11
CA ALA A 51 -1.66 -0.01 3.41
C ALA A 51 -2.56 1.20 3.57
N LEU A 52 -2.62 1.77 4.78
CA LEU A 52 -3.37 3.00 5.06
C LEU A 52 -2.79 4.19 4.30
N ILE A 53 -1.47 4.38 4.35
CA ILE A 53 -0.78 5.48 3.65
C ILE A 53 -0.99 5.35 2.14
N GLN A 54 -0.81 4.15 1.58
CA GLN A 54 -1.01 3.91 0.16
C GLN A 54 -2.46 4.14 -0.26
N ALA A 55 -3.44 3.74 0.55
CA ALA A 55 -4.85 4.00 0.30
C ALA A 55 -5.17 5.50 0.28
N TYR A 56 -4.61 6.26 1.23
CA TYR A 56 -4.73 7.71 1.29
C TYR A 56 -4.17 8.38 0.02
N MET A 57 -2.94 8.02 -0.39
CA MET A 57 -2.32 8.55 -1.61
C MET A 57 -3.13 8.26 -2.87
N ILE A 58 -3.64 7.02 -3.02
CA ILE A 58 -4.47 6.64 -4.16
C ILE A 58 -5.74 7.49 -4.20
N ARG A 59 -6.36 7.75 -3.04
CA ARG A 59 -7.56 8.59 -2.95
C ARG A 59 -7.24 10.03 -3.36
N MET A 60 -6.14 10.59 -2.88
CA MET A 60 -5.68 11.93 -3.22
C MET A 60 -5.44 12.08 -4.74
N LEU A 61 -4.71 11.13 -5.34
CA LEU A 61 -4.44 11.13 -6.79
C LEU A 61 -5.72 11.03 -7.63
N LYS A 62 -6.69 10.21 -7.19
CA LYS A 62 -7.99 10.10 -7.87
C LYS A 62 -8.78 11.41 -7.83
N LEU A 63 -8.77 12.11 -6.69
CA LEU A 63 -9.42 13.41 -6.56
C LEU A 63 -8.74 14.45 -7.45
N TYR A 64 -7.42 14.47 -7.48
CA TYR A 64 -6.65 15.36 -8.35
C TYR A 64 -6.96 15.12 -9.84
N ASP A 65 -6.93 13.87 -10.30
CA ASP A 65 -7.24 13.49 -11.68
C ASP A 65 -8.70 13.84 -12.06
N LYS A 66 -9.65 13.69 -11.13
CA LYS A 66 -11.06 14.08 -11.32
C LYS A 66 -11.20 15.59 -11.46
N ASN A 67 -10.55 16.37 -10.61
CA ASN A 67 -10.61 17.84 -10.67
C ASN A 67 -10.01 18.37 -11.97
N LEU A 68 -8.85 17.84 -12.39
CA LEU A 68 -8.23 18.19 -13.68
C LEU A 68 -9.15 17.90 -14.87
N LYS A 69 -9.78 16.72 -14.90
CA LYS A 69 -10.73 16.36 -15.98
C LYS A 69 -11.94 17.28 -16.01
N ASN A 70 -12.46 17.68 -14.84
CA ASN A 70 -13.58 18.61 -14.74
C ASN A 70 -13.23 20.01 -15.26
N GLU A 71 -12.04 20.51 -14.94
CA GLU A 71 -11.54 21.81 -15.44
C GLU A 71 -11.34 21.79 -16.96
N ILE A 72 -10.75 20.73 -17.51
CA ILE A 72 -10.60 20.55 -18.96
C ILE A 72 -11.98 20.53 -19.64
N LYS A 73 -12.96 19.81 -19.07
CA LYS A 73 -14.32 19.74 -19.60
C LYS A 73 -15.04 21.09 -19.55
N LYS A 74 -14.90 21.85 -18.45
CA LYS A 74 -15.43 23.23 -18.34
C LYS A 74 -14.83 24.16 -19.38
N LYS A 75 -13.50 24.12 -19.58
CA LYS A 75 -12.80 24.94 -20.56
C LYS A 75 -13.25 24.65 -21.99
N ASN A 76 -13.47 23.39 -22.33
CA ASN A 76 -14.01 22.99 -23.64
C ASN A 76 -15.48 23.40 -23.84
N LYS A 77 -16.30 23.41 -22.77
CA LYS A 77 -17.69 23.89 -22.83
C LYS A 77 -17.78 25.42 -23.03
N LYS A 78 -16.83 26.19 -22.50
CA LYS A 78 -16.80 27.67 -22.64
C LYS A 78 -16.30 28.15 -24.02
N ARG A 79 -15.70 27.27 -24.82
CA ARG A 79 -15.20 27.54 -26.19
C ARG A 79 -16.22 27.21 -27.30
N ARG A 80 -17.34 26.57 -26.96
CA ARG A 80 -18.49 26.33 -27.84
C ARG A 80 -19.61 27.28 -27.45
#